data_AF-A0A529MCW4-F1
#
_entry.id   AF-A0A529MCW4-F1
#
_cell.length_a   1.000
_cell.length_b   1.000
_cell.length_c   1.000
_cell.angle_alpha   90.00
_cell.angle_beta   90.00
_cell.angle_gamma   90.00
#
_symmetry.space_group_name_H-M   'P 1'
#
loop_
_entity.id
_entity.type
_entity.pdbx_description
1 polymer ?
#
loop_
_entity_poly.entity_id
_entity_poly.type
_entity_poly.pdbx_seq_one_letter_code
_entity_poly.pdbx_strand_id
1 'polypeptide(L)'
;MRQTAIFWPMLAHVLLVYIVYLVMLKRRYGAVKSGEARVSQYKLRSTEPASSVTVANNLINQFELPVLFHVLCLALFVTNGVNYLTLALMWLFILTRY
;
A
#
# COMPACT_ATOMS: atom_id res chain seq x y z
N MET A 1 6.42 2.16 -27.21
CA MET A 1 6.42 2.85 -25.89
C MET A 1 7.64 2.41 -25.11
N ARG A 2 8.14 3.22 -24.17
CA ARG A 2 9.22 2.79 -23.28
C ARG A 2 8.68 1.78 -22.26
N GLN A 3 9.24 0.58 -22.22
CA GLN A 3 8.83 -0.48 -21.28
C GLN A 3 8.98 -0.04 -19.82
N THR A 4 9.95 0.82 -19.54
CA THR A 4 10.19 1.42 -18.21
C THR A 4 9.03 2.29 -17.72
N ALA A 5 8.06 2.65 -18.56
CA ALA A 5 6.89 3.42 -18.16
C ALA A 5 6.02 2.68 -17.11
N ILE A 6 6.06 1.35 -17.08
CA ILE A 6 5.28 0.54 -16.12
C ILE A 6 5.77 0.68 -14.68
N PHE A 7 6.98 1.19 -14.46
CA PHE A 7 7.51 1.46 -13.13
C PHE A 7 6.89 2.69 -12.48
N TRP A 8 6.28 3.60 -13.24
CA TRP A 8 5.59 4.77 -12.64
C TRP A 8 4.36 4.36 -11.81
N PRO A 9 3.44 3.51 -12.30
CA PRO A 9 2.40 2.90 -11.46
C PRO A 9 2.94 2.17 -10.22
N MET A 10 4.06 1.45 -10.33
CA MET A 10 4.69 0.79 -9.18
C MET A 10 5.19 1.79 -8.14
N LEU A 11 5.85 2.86 -8.56
CA LEU A 11 6.29 3.93 -7.67
C LEU A 11 5.11 4.65 -7.00
N ALA A 12 4.02 4.87 -7.74
CA ALA A 12 2.80 5.43 -7.17
C ALA A 12 2.19 4.53 -6.09
N HIS A 13 2.21 3.19 -6.28
CA HIS A 13 1.80 2.26 -5.23
C HIS A 13 2.69 2.33 -3.99
N VAL A 14 4.02 2.36 -4.20
CA VAL A 14 4.99 2.47 -3.10
C VAL A 14 4.73 3.74 -2.29
N LEU A 15 4.48 4.87 -2.97
CA LEU A 15 4.12 6.12 -2.31
C LEU A 15 2.83 5.99 -1.48
N LEU A 16 1.79 5.34 -2.03
CA LEU A 16 0.54 5.07 -1.32
C LEU A 16 0.79 4.24 -0.04
N VAL A 17 1.62 3.19 -0.10
CA VAL A 17 1.99 2.40 1.07
C VAL A 17 2.68 3.26 2.13
N TYR A 18 3.62 4.14 1.74
CA TYR A 18 4.24 5.09 2.66
C TYR A 18 3.23 6.04 3.29
N ILE A 19 2.26 6.55 2.53
CA ILE A 19 1.18 7.41 3.06
C ILE A 19 0.38 6.64 4.13
N VAL A 20 0.00 5.39 3.86
CA VAL A 20 -0.73 4.55 4.84
C VAL A 20 0.11 4.33 6.11
N TYR A 21 1.42 4.09 5.98
CA TYR A 21 2.33 4.00 7.14
C TYR A 21 2.36 5.29 7.97
N LEU A 22 2.44 6.45 7.32
CA LEU A 22 2.42 7.75 8.01
C LEU A 22 1.08 7.98 8.74
N VAL A 23 -0.04 7.62 8.12
CA VAL A 23 -1.36 7.69 8.75
C VAL A 23 -1.43 6.74 9.95
N MET A 24 -0.92 5.52 9.81
CA MET A 24 -0.87 4.53 10.90
C MET A 24 -0.06 5.05 12.08
N LEU A 25 1.11 5.62 11.81
CA LEU A 25 1.99 6.19 12.83
C LEU A 25 1.31 7.35 13.56
N LYS A 26 0.64 8.26 12.84
CA LYS A 26 -0.13 9.36 13.45
C LYS A 26 -1.25 8.85 14.35
N ARG A 27 -2.03 7.85 13.91
CA ARG A 27 -3.14 7.30 14.71
C ARG A 27 -2.66 6.55 15.94
N ARG A 28 -1.62 5.72 15.80
CA ARG A 28 -1.00 5.03 16.94
C ARG A 28 -0.41 6.02 17.95
N TYR A 29 0.26 7.07 17.48
CA TYR A 29 0.79 8.12 18.36
C TYR A 29 -0.33 8.85 19.12
N GLY A 30 -1.44 9.17 18.44
CA GLY A 30 -2.64 9.74 19.07
C GLY A 30 -3.22 8.84 20.16
N ALA A 31 -3.40 7.54 19.87
CA ALA A 31 -3.94 6.56 20.82
C ALA A 31 -3.03 6.33 22.04
N VAL A 32 -1.71 6.43 21.87
CA VAL A 32 -0.76 6.38 23.00
C VAL A 32 -0.85 7.65 23.83
N LYS A 33 -0.94 8.82 23.18
CA LYS A 33 -1.05 10.12 23.88
C LYS A 33 -2.36 10.28 24.65
N SER A 34 -3.46 9.71 24.15
CA SER A 34 -4.76 9.70 24.83
C SER A 34 -4.87 8.66 25.95
N GLY A 35 -3.86 7.79 26.11
CA GLY A 35 -3.85 6.73 27.11
C GLY A 35 -4.68 5.48 26.75
N GLU A 36 -5.25 5.42 25.53
CA GLU A 36 -6.03 4.27 25.04
C GLU A 36 -5.16 3.03 24.79
N ALA A 37 -3.87 3.21 24.50
CA ALA A 37 -2.96 2.10 24.21
C ALA A 37 -1.57 2.32 24.82
N ARG A 38 -0.96 1.25 25.35
CA ARG A 38 0.44 1.27 25.78
C ARG A 38 1.35 0.82 24.63
N VAL A 39 2.53 1.42 24.53
CA VAL A 39 3.56 1.04 23.54
C VAL A 39 3.88 -0.47 23.58
N SER A 40 3.78 -1.08 24.76
CA SER A 40 3.97 -2.53 24.95
C SER A 40 2.90 -3.40 24.31
N GLN A 41 1.66 -2.94 24.12
CA GLN A 41 0.60 -3.71 23.43
C GLN A 41 0.89 -3.89 21.93
N TYR A 42 1.60 -2.94 21.30
CA TYR A 42 1.98 -3.06 19.90
C TYR A 42 3.07 -4.12 19.64
N LYS A 43 3.81 -4.57 20.67
CA LYS A 43 4.85 -5.60 20.53
C LYS A 43 4.29 -7.00 20.27
N LEU A 44 3.13 -7.31 20.85
CA LEU A 44 2.48 -8.62 20.71
C LEU A 44 1.38 -8.65 19.63
N ARG A 45 1.14 -7.53 18.93
CA ARG A 45 0.06 -7.38 17.93
C ARG A 45 -1.33 -7.82 18.46
N SER A 46 -1.50 -7.84 19.78
CA SER A 46 -2.60 -8.59 20.43
C SER A 46 -3.88 -7.78 20.57
N THR A 47 -3.79 -6.43 20.53
CA THR A 47 -4.97 -5.56 20.60
C THR A 47 -4.63 -4.21 19.94
N GLU A 48 -4.98 -4.05 18.67
CA GLU A 48 -4.99 -2.74 18.02
C GLU A 48 -6.18 -1.92 18.58
N PRO A 49 -5.98 -0.68 19.04
CA PRO A 49 -7.10 0.17 19.48
C PRO A 49 -8.05 0.45 18.30
N ALA A 50 -9.35 0.58 18.59
CA ALA A 50 -10.39 0.73 17.56
C ALA A 50 -10.12 1.89 16.58
N SER A 51 -9.40 2.93 17.04
CA SER A 51 -8.96 4.08 16.25
C SER A 51 -7.91 3.73 15.16
N SER A 52 -7.10 2.68 15.35
CA SER A 52 -6.04 2.27 14.42
C SER A 52 -6.35 1.00 13.62
N VAL A 53 -7.31 0.17 14.05
CA VAL A 53 -7.69 -1.10 13.37
C VAL A 53 -8.00 -0.89 11.88
N THR A 54 -8.75 0.15 11.51
CA THR A 54 -9.09 0.41 10.10
C THR A 54 -7.85 0.66 9.23
N VAL A 55 -6.85 1.36 9.78
CA VAL A 55 -5.60 1.66 9.04
C VAL A 55 -4.69 0.44 9.01
N ALA A 56 -4.66 -0.37 10.07
CA ALA A 56 -3.94 -1.64 10.07
C ALA A 56 -4.50 -2.63 9.04
N ASN A 57 -5.82 -2.73 8.94
CA ASN A 57 -6.48 -3.56 7.91
C ASN A 57 -6.22 -3.02 6.51
N ASN A 58 -6.27 -1.69 6.32
CA ASN A 58 -5.92 -1.08 5.04
C ASN A 58 -4.48 -1.41 4.64
N LEU A 59 -3.53 -1.33 5.57
CA LEU A 59 -2.13 -1.69 5.33
C LEU A 59 -1.97 -3.16 4.93
N ILE A 60 -2.68 -4.08 5.58
CA ILE A 60 -2.66 -5.52 5.21
C ILE A 60 -3.22 -5.73 3.79
N ASN A 61 -4.33 -5.09 3.46
CA ASN A 61 -4.92 -5.14 2.11
C ASN A 61 -3.96 -4.63 1.02
N GLN A 62 -3.00 -3.76 1.35
CA GLN A 62 -1.97 -3.34 0.40
C GLN A 62 -0.92 -4.43 0.07
N PHE A 63 -0.88 -5.54 0.81
CA PHE A 63 0.02 -6.67 0.55
C PHE A 63 -0.65 -7.88 -0.10
N GLU A 64 -1.96 -7.83 -0.36
CA GLU A 64 -2.67 -8.93 -1.03
C GLU A 64 -2.66 -8.72 -2.55
N LEU A 65 -3.64 -7.97 -3.06
CA LEU A 65 -3.79 -7.69 -4.48
C LEU A 65 -2.62 -6.90 -5.08
N PRO A 66 -1.97 -5.96 -4.36
CA PRO A 66 -0.87 -5.23 -4.95
C PRO A 66 0.38 -6.06 -5.20
N VAL A 67 0.58 -7.19 -4.50
CA VAL A 67 1.69 -8.11 -4.80
C VAL A 67 1.50 -8.69 -6.20
N LEU A 68 0.28 -9.13 -6.53
CA LEU A 68 -0.04 -9.62 -7.88
C LEU A 68 0.15 -8.53 -8.94
N PHE A 69 -0.21 -7.28 -8.63
CA PHE A 69 0.04 -6.15 -9.50
C PHE A 69 1.54 -5.92 -9.78
N HIS A 70 2.41 -6.00 -8.76
CA HIS A 70 3.87 -5.87 -8.96
C HIS A 70 4.41 -7.01 -9.82
N VAL A 71 3.96 -8.25 -9.58
CA VAL A 71 4.34 -9.41 -10.39
C VAL A 71 3.92 -9.22 -11.85
N LEU A 72 2.70 -8.75 -12.10
CA LEU A 72 2.21 -8.50 -13.45
C LEU A 72 3.00 -7.38 -14.16
N CYS A 73 3.32 -6.29 -13.45
CA CYS A 73 4.16 -5.21 -13.99
C CYS A 73 5.54 -5.72 -14.43
N LEU A 74 6.18 -6.54 -13.59
CA LEU A 74 7.48 -7.14 -13.90
C LEU A 74 7.39 -8.14 -15.05
N ALA A 75 6.35 -8.98 -15.09
CA ALA A 75 6.11 -9.91 -16.19
C ALA A 75 5.92 -9.20 -17.53
N LEU A 76 5.12 -8.13 -17.56
CA LEU A 76 4.91 -7.29 -18.75
C LEU A 76 6.21 -6.60 -19.18
N PHE A 77 7.02 -6.14 -18.24
CA PHE A 77 8.32 -5.54 -18.54
C PHE A 77 9.29 -6.54 -19.21
N VAL A 78 9.43 -7.74 -18.64
CA VAL A 78 10.36 -8.77 -19.17
C VAL A 78 9.90 -9.32 -20.52
N THR A 79 8.59 -9.46 -20.74
CA THR A 79 8.02 -9.95 -22.00
C THR A 79 7.93 -8.88 -23.09
N ASN A 80 8.36 -7.65 -22.82
CA ASN A 80 8.17 -6.48 -23.70
C ASN A 80 6.68 -6.21 -24.02
N GLY A 81 5.77 -6.63 -23.13
CA GLY A 81 4.32 -6.50 -23.29
C GLY A 81 3.74 -5.13 -22.94
N VAL A 82 4.57 -4.14 -22.57
CA VAL A 82 4.07 -2.81 -22.19
C VAL A 82 3.59 -2.05 -23.43
N ASN A 83 2.30 -1.75 -23.44
CA ASN A 83 1.58 -0.98 -24.44
C ASN A 83 0.63 0.03 -23.76
N TYR A 84 -0.08 0.83 -24.54
CA TYR A 84 -0.94 1.89 -23.99
C TYR A 84 -2.07 1.32 -23.12
N LEU A 85 -2.64 0.19 -23.53
CA LEU A 85 -3.72 -0.48 -22.80
C LEU A 85 -3.25 -1.01 -21.44
N THR A 86 -2.17 -1.78 -21.42
CA THR A 86 -1.60 -2.35 -20.19
C THR A 86 -1.17 -1.24 -19.23
N LEU A 87 -0.52 -0.18 -19.72
CA LEU A 87 -0.15 0.97 -18.90
C LEU A 87 -1.38 1.68 -18.32
N ALA A 88 -2.43 1.89 -19.12
CA ALA A 88 -3.68 2.50 -18.65
C ALA A 88 -4.37 1.64 -17.57
N LEU A 89 -4.40 0.32 -17.75
CA LEU A 89 -4.94 -0.62 -16.76
C LEU A 89 -4.14 -0.58 -15.45
N MET A 90 -2.81 -0.49 -15.52
CA MET A 90 -1.96 -0.38 -14.32
C MET A 90 -2.23 0.92 -13.57
N TRP A 91 -2.39 2.05 -14.27
CA TRP A 91 -2.78 3.31 -13.64
C TRP A 91 -4.19 3.27 -13.05
N LEU A 92 -5.15 2.67 -13.74
CA LEU A 92 -6.52 2.51 -13.25
C LEU A 92 -6.54 1.70 -11.95
N PHE A 93 -5.79 0.58 -11.89
CA PHE A 93 -5.66 -0.21 -10.68
C PHE A 93 -5.16 0.63 -9.50
N ILE A 94 -4.14 1.47 -9.71
CA ILE A 94 -3.62 2.36 -8.68
C ILE A 94 -4.63 3.41 -8.24
N LEU A 95 -5.36 4.03 -9.18
CA LEU A 95 -6.37 5.05 -8.86
C LEU A 95 -7.51 4.48 -8.01
N THR A 96 -7.89 3.22 -8.19
CA THR A 96 -8.91 2.57 -7.35
C THR A 96 -8.47 2.27 -5.91
N ARG A 97 -7.19 2.50 -5.57
CA ARG A 97 -6.62 2.22 -4.25
C ARG A 97 -6.43 3.46 -3.38
N TYR A 98 -6.52 4.66 -3.96
CA TYR A 98 -6.56 5.94 -3.23
C TYR A 98 -7.95 6.14 -2.61
#